data_AF-A0A6P6HTN3-F1
#
_entry.id   AF-A0A6P6HTN3-F1
#
_cell.length_a   1.000
_cell.length_b   1.000
_cell.length_c   1.000
_cell.angle_alpha   90.00
_cell.angle_beta   90.00
_cell.angle_gamma   90.00
#
_symmetry.space_group_name_H-M   'P 1'
#
loop_
_entity.id
_entity.type
_entity.pdbx_description
1 polymer ?
#
loop_
_entity_poly.entity_id
_entity_poly.type
_entity_poly.pdbx_seq_one_letter_code
_entity_poly.pdbx_strand_id
1 'polypeptide(L)'
;MGLSQRQPGPLLSLLLMGALVWPPPCMSLELIPYTPQITAWDLEGKVTATTFSLEQPRCVLDGHATVANTIWLVVAFSNASRDFRNPQTLAEIPAFPRLLTDGHYMTLPLSLDQLPCEDPVRGGRGIPLLRVGNDPGCLADLREPPFCNTPLPSPGPYRVKFLLMDASGSPQAETRWSDPITLHQGKAPGSIDTWPGRRSGDMIVIASILSSLAGLLLLAFLAASTVRFSSLWWPEDVPEQLRIGSFKGKRYMTHHIPPTEAATLPVGYEPGLDPLPSLSP
;
A
#
# COMPACT_ATOMS: atom_id res chain seq x y z
N MET A 1 -90.34 36.80 -3.81
CA MET A 1 -89.57 36.21 -2.70
C MET A 1 -88.10 36.28 -3.07
N GLY A 2 -87.37 37.30 -2.60
CA GLY A 2 -85.94 37.47 -2.85
C GLY A 2 -85.21 37.44 -1.51
N LEU A 3 -84.43 36.40 -1.26
CA LEU A 3 -83.64 36.25 -0.04
C LEU A 3 -82.42 37.17 -0.13
N SER A 4 -82.35 38.13 0.78
CA SER A 4 -81.19 39.02 0.93
C SER A 4 -80.01 38.23 1.51
N GLN A 5 -78.98 38.05 0.69
CA GLN A 5 -77.75 37.36 1.07
C GLN A 5 -76.90 38.30 1.95
N ARG A 6 -76.93 38.04 3.26
CA ARG A 6 -76.19 38.80 4.28
C ARG A 6 -74.70 38.50 4.14
N GLN A 7 -73.93 39.45 3.62
CA GLN A 7 -72.47 39.37 3.58
C GLN A 7 -71.90 39.31 5.01
N PRO A 8 -71.03 38.36 5.34
CA PRO A 8 -70.31 38.36 6.61
C PRO A 8 -69.28 39.51 6.59
N GLY A 9 -69.28 40.32 7.66
CA GLY A 9 -68.51 41.56 7.73
C GLY A 9 -66.99 41.36 7.73
N PRO A 10 -66.22 42.41 7.39
CA PRO A 10 -64.75 42.37 7.22
C PRO A 10 -63.97 42.01 8.49
N LEU A 11 -64.62 42.08 9.65
CA LEU A 11 -64.06 41.69 10.95
C LEU A 11 -63.82 40.18 11.08
N LEU A 12 -64.62 39.35 10.40
CA LEU A 12 -64.46 37.89 10.46
C LEU A 12 -63.23 37.43 9.64
N SER A 13 -62.93 38.11 8.54
CA SER A 13 -61.74 37.83 7.72
C SER A 13 -60.44 38.25 8.39
N LEU A 14 -60.45 39.30 9.23
CA LEU A 14 -59.29 39.71 10.01
C LEU A 14 -58.94 38.74 11.16
N LEU A 15 -59.96 38.10 11.75
CA LEU A 15 -59.77 37.07 12.78
C LEU A 15 -59.20 35.75 12.20
N LEU A 16 -59.56 35.40 10.96
CA LEU A 16 -59.00 34.22 10.27
C LEU A 16 -57.55 34.42 9.81
N MET A 17 -57.13 35.64 9.49
CA MET A 17 -55.74 35.95 9.13
C MET A 17 -54.79 36.03 10.34
N GLY A 18 -55.32 36.23 11.56
CA GLY A 18 -54.51 36.24 12.79
C GLY A 18 -54.17 34.85 13.35
N ALA A 19 -54.88 33.79 12.92
CA ALA A 19 -54.69 32.43 13.43
C ALA A 19 -53.73 31.56 12.59
N LEU A 20 -53.29 32.04 11.42
CA LEU A 20 -52.42 31.29 10.48
C LEU A 20 -50.95 31.68 10.53
N VAL A 21 -50.55 32.61 11.41
CA VAL A 21 -49.15 32.98 11.61
C VAL A 21 -48.71 32.53 13.00
N TRP A 22 -48.82 31.22 13.26
CA TRP A 22 -47.97 30.62 14.28
C TRP A 22 -46.62 30.37 13.62
N PRO A 23 -45.53 31.05 14.02
CA PRO A 23 -44.20 30.69 13.52
C PRO A 23 -44.00 29.20 13.83
N PRO A 24 -43.52 28.40 12.87
CA PRO A 24 -43.25 26.99 13.12
C PRO A 24 -42.35 26.88 14.36
N PRO A 25 -42.61 25.91 15.26
CA PRO A 25 -41.75 25.70 16.41
C PRO A 25 -40.31 25.58 15.91
N CYS A 26 -39.45 26.50 16.35
CA CYS A 26 -38.02 26.42 16.14
C CYS A 26 -37.58 25.17 16.91
N MET A 27 -37.54 24.02 16.25
CA MET A 27 -36.91 22.83 16.82
C MET A 27 -35.43 23.17 16.92
N SER A 28 -34.98 23.60 18.10
CA SER A 28 -33.56 23.80 18.34
C SER A 28 -32.90 22.43 18.29
N LEU A 29 -31.93 22.28 17.39
CA LEU A 29 -31.12 21.07 17.31
C LEU A 29 -30.46 20.78 18.65
N GLU A 30 -30.53 19.54 19.12
CA GLU A 30 -29.94 19.15 20.39
C GLU A 30 -28.41 19.16 20.30
N LEU A 31 -27.72 19.82 21.24
CA LEU A 31 -26.26 19.83 21.32
C LEU A 31 -25.78 18.81 22.35
N ILE A 32 -25.14 17.74 21.87
CA ILE A 32 -24.52 16.70 22.67
C ILE A 32 -23.16 17.21 23.19
N PRO A 33 -22.88 17.14 24.51
CA PRO A 33 -21.66 17.67 25.12
C PRO A 33 -20.44 16.77 24.90
N TYR A 34 -20.19 16.38 23.64
CA TYR A 34 -19.03 15.61 23.22
C TYR A 34 -18.22 16.41 22.20
N THR A 35 -16.90 16.30 22.29
CA THR A 35 -15.95 16.90 21.35
C THR A 35 -15.14 15.77 20.74
N PRO A 36 -15.23 15.51 19.42
CA PRO A 36 -14.42 14.50 18.77
C PRO A 36 -12.93 14.82 18.86
N GLN A 37 -12.10 13.81 19.06
CA GLN A 37 -10.66 13.97 19.21
C GLN A 37 -9.90 12.86 18.48
N ILE A 38 -8.62 13.10 18.21
CA ILE A 38 -7.71 12.07 17.72
C ILE A 38 -7.57 11.00 18.79
N THR A 39 -7.56 9.74 18.35
CA THR A 39 -7.51 8.58 19.23
C THR A 39 -6.32 8.58 20.21
N ALA A 40 -6.60 8.35 21.49
CA ALA A 40 -5.59 8.21 22.53
C ALA A 40 -4.74 6.93 22.38
N TRP A 41 -5.27 5.89 21.72
CA TRP A 41 -4.59 4.62 21.47
C TRP A 41 -3.21 4.80 20.86
N ASP A 42 -2.15 4.23 21.43
CA ASP A 42 -0.79 4.37 20.89
C ASP A 42 -0.66 3.63 19.55
N LEU A 43 -0.66 4.40 18.46
CA LEU A 43 -0.68 3.91 17.10
C LEU A 43 0.30 4.71 16.26
N GLU A 44 1.12 4.01 15.50
CA GLU A 44 1.85 4.67 14.44
C GLU A 44 0.87 5.12 13.35
N GLY A 45 1.06 6.33 12.82
CA GLY A 45 0.22 6.86 11.77
C GLY A 45 -1.21 7.21 12.20
N LYS A 46 -1.48 7.54 13.48
CA LYS A 46 -2.77 8.16 13.92
C LYS A 46 -3.18 9.30 13.01
N VAL A 47 -2.19 10.10 12.62
CA VAL A 47 -2.27 11.16 11.63
C VAL A 47 -1.22 10.84 10.56
N THR A 48 -1.57 10.99 9.30
CA THR A 48 -0.67 10.81 8.14
C THR A 48 -0.78 12.02 7.24
N ALA A 49 -0.33 11.93 5.99
CA ALA A 49 -0.47 13.02 5.02
C ALA A 49 -1.89 13.19 4.46
N THR A 50 -2.71 12.15 4.51
CA THR A 50 -4.05 12.16 3.88
C THR A 50 -5.13 11.59 4.78
N THR A 51 -4.80 11.11 5.98
CA THR A 51 -5.76 10.45 6.87
C THR A 51 -5.49 10.77 8.33
N PHE A 52 -6.51 10.67 9.17
CA PHE A 52 -6.40 10.71 10.62
C PHE A 52 -7.39 9.77 11.31
N SER A 53 -7.11 9.38 12.55
CA SER A 53 -7.92 8.43 13.34
C SER A 53 -8.57 9.11 14.51
N LEU A 54 -9.89 9.10 14.55
CA LEU A 54 -10.71 9.59 15.65
C LEU A 54 -11.03 8.46 16.63
N GLU A 55 -11.23 8.84 17.88
CA GLU A 55 -11.98 8.02 18.82
C GLU A 55 -13.42 7.81 18.32
N GLN A 56 -13.91 6.58 18.44
CA GLN A 56 -15.32 6.27 18.19
C GLN A 56 -16.19 6.94 19.27
N PRO A 57 -17.30 7.61 18.91
CA PRO A 57 -18.22 8.23 19.87
C PRO A 57 -19.12 7.18 20.55
N ARG A 58 -18.51 6.18 21.18
CA ARG A 58 -19.19 5.06 21.87
C ARG A 58 -19.87 5.57 23.13
N CYS A 59 -21.07 5.10 23.45
CA CYS A 59 -21.90 5.55 24.58
C CYS A 59 -22.28 7.04 24.59
N VAL A 60 -21.80 7.85 23.64
CA VAL A 60 -22.08 9.28 23.57
C VAL A 60 -23.46 9.54 22.98
N LEU A 61 -23.87 8.69 22.04
CA LEU A 61 -25.11 8.86 21.26
C LEU A 61 -26.25 8.00 21.81
N ASP A 62 -25.97 7.20 22.83
CA ASP A 62 -26.97 6.38 23.51
C ASP A 62 -27.98 7.26 24.25
N GLY A 63 -29.27 6.97 24.02
CA GLY A 63 -30.37 7.78 24.55
C GLY A 63 -30.74 9.00 23.68
N HIS A 64 -29.89 9.40 22.73
CA HIS A 64 -30.19 10.43 21.73
C HIS A 64 -30.64 9.84 20.40
N ALA A 65 -30.09 8.67 20.05
CA ALA A 65 -30.29 8.02 18.77
C ALA A 65 -31.19 6.79 18.87
N THR A 66 -31.95 6.55 17.80
CA THR A 66 -32.76 5.34 17.57
C THR A 66 -32.14 4.50 16.46
N VAL A 67 -32.59 3.25 16.31
CA VAL A 67 -32.10 2.31 15.28
C VAL A 67 -32.27 2.83 13.85
N ALA A 68 -33.22 3.73 13.61
CA ALA A 68 -33.48 4.33 12.30
C ALA A 68 -32.58 5.54 11.99
N ASN A 69 -31.79 6.01 12.96
CA ASN A 69 -30.91 7.16 12.77
C ASN A 69 -29.59 6.77 12.11
N THR A 70 -29.05 7.72 11.35
CA THR A 70 -27.72 7.63 10.77
C THR A 70 -26.83 8.69 11.40
N ILE A 71 -25.65 8.27 11.83
CA ILE A 71 -24.62 9.13 12.41
C ILE A 71 -23.65 9.48 11.30
N TRP A 72 -23.51 10.77 11.02
CA TRP A 72 -22.62 11.27 10.00
C TRP A 72 -21.42 11.97 10.61
N LEU A 73 -20.26 11.82 9.98
CA LEU A 73 -19.10 12.63 10.28
C LEU A 73 -19.04 13.82 9.32
N VAL A 74 -19.15 15.03 9.86
CA VAL A 74 -18.86 16.26 9.14
C VAL A 74 -17.36 16.50 9.21
N VAL A 75 -16.73 16.72 8.05
CA VAL A 75 -15.32 17.09 7.94
C VAL A 75 -15.23 18.42 7.21
N ALA A 76 -14.64 19.42 7.86
CA ALA A 76 -14.52 20.77 7.32
C ALA A 76 -13.12 21.32 7.51
N PHE A 77 -12.70 22.25 6.65
CA PHE A 77 -11.56 23.10 6.98
C PHE A 77 -11.90 23.99 8.18
N SER A 78 -10.89 24.29 8.99
CA SER A 78 -11.07 25.06 10.23
C SER A 78 -11.68 26.46 9.98
N ASN A 79 -11.40 27.07 8.82
CA ASN A 79 -11.99 28.35 8.41
C ASN A 79 -13.46 28.20 7.99
N ALA A 80 -13.83 27.14 7.28
CA ALA A 80 -15.19 26.87 6.82
C ALA A 80 -16.13 26.34 7.92
N SER A 81 -15.58 25.77 9.00
CA SER A 81 -16.36 25.17 10.09
C SER A 81 -17.37 26.11 10.76
N ARG A 82 -17.12 27.42 10.77
CA ARG A 82 -17.99 28.43 11.40
C ARG A 82 -19.25 28.72 10.59
N ASP A 83 -19.15 28.60 9.27
CA ASP A 83 -20.22 28.94 8.33
C ASP A 83 -21.02 27.70 7.90
N PHE A 84 -20.63 26.52 8.37
CA PHE A 84 -21.30 25.25 8.09
C PHE A 84 -22.76 25.26 8.59
N ARG A 85 -23.67 24.88 7.71
CA ARG A 85 -25.09 24.69 8.03
C ARG A 85 -25.45 23.23 7.88
N ASN A 86 -26.20 22.70 8.86
CA ASN A 86 -26.61 21.31 8.82
C ASN A 86 -27.60 21.08 7.66
N PRO A 87 -27.42 20.04 6.84
CA PRO A 87 -28.37 19.68 5.79
C PRO A 87 -29.73 19.37 6.42
N GLN A 88 -30.81 19.72 5.72
CA GLN A 88 -32.19 19.45 6.15
C GLN A 88 -32.77 18.20 5.48
N THR A 89 -32.14 17.72 4.41
CA THR A 89 -32.57 16.54 3.66
C THR A 89 -31.37 15.70 3.22
N LEU A 90 -31.60 14.43 2.88
CA LEU A 90 -30.55 13.54 2.36
C LEU A 90 -29.87 14.07 1.09
N ALA A 91 -30.58 14.82 0.25
CA ALA A 91 -30.04 15.36 -1.00
C ALA A 91 -29.08 16.54 -0.79
N GLU A 92 -29.15 17.20 0.37
CA GLU A 92 -28.28 18.33 0.73
C GLU A 92 -26.97 17.88 1.38
N ILE A 93 -26.82 16.59 1.71
CA ILE A 93 -25.61 16.08 2.34
C ILE A 93 -24.41 16.30 1.38
N PRO A 94 -23.38 17.07 1.78
CA PRO A 94 -22.29 17.42 0.90
C PRO A 94 -21.33 16.23 0.72
N ALA A 95 -21.18 15.76 -0.52
CA ALA A 95 -20.19 14.73 -0.87
C ALA A 95 -18.76 15.30 -0.99
N PHE A 96 -17.74 14.43 -1.03
CA PHE A 96 -16.32 14.82 -0.97
C PHE A 96 -15.89 15.96 -1.91
N PRO A 97 -16.32 16.04 -3.19
CA PRO A 97 -15.92 17.15 -4.06
C PRO A 97 -16.24 18.55 -3.47
N ARG A 98 -17.26 18.63 -2.59
CA ARG A 98 -17.64 19.87 -1.89
C ARG A 98 -16.62 20.32 -0.85
N LEU A 99 -15.72 19.45 -0.40
CA LEU A 99 -14.61 19.86 0.47
C LEU A 99 -13.73 20.92 -0.22
N LEU A 100 -13.52 20.79 -1.53
CA LEU A 100 -12.66 21.70 -2.30
C LEU A 100 -13.36 23.02 -2.66
N THR A 101 -14.69 23.02 -2.80
CA THR A 101 -15.48 24.21 -3.18
C THR A 101 -16.03 24.96 -1.97
N ASP A 102 -16.69 24.23 -1.08
CA ASP A 102 -17.48 24.77 0.03
C ASP A 102 -16.73 24.62 1.37
N GLY A 103 -15.58 23.93 1.36
CA GLY A 103 -14.70 23.75 2.50
C GLY A 103 -15.15 22.68 3.49
N HIS A 104 -16.17 21.89 3.15
CA HIS A 104 -16.71 20.85 4.00
C HIS A 104 -17.41 19.74 3.21
N TYR A 105 -17.46 18.55 3.80
CA TYR A 105 -18.22 17.41 3.29
C TYR A 105 -18.65 16.51 4.46
N MET A 106 -19.50 15.55 4.17
CA MET A 106 -19.96 14.54 5.11
C MET A 106 -19.60 13.15 4.59
N THR A 107 -19.18 12.29 5.51
CA THR A 107 -18.75 10.92 5.21
C THR A 107 -19.01 10.00 6.41
N LEU A 108 -18.64 8.73 6.27
CA LEU A 108 -18.78 7.69 7.28
C LEU A 108 -20.20 7.65 7.87
N PRO A 109 -21.21 7.27 7.07
CA PRO A 109 -22.53 6.97 7.62
C PRO A 109 -22.44 5.74 8.52
N LEU A 110 -22.60 5.95 9.83
CA LEU A 110 -22.56 4.90 10.85
C LEU A 110 -23.96 4.68 11.40
N SER A 111 -24.25 3.42 11.72
CA SER A 111 -25.42 3.01 12.49
C SER A 111 -25.02 2.70 13.94
N LEU A 112 -25.97 2.73 14.87
CA LEU A 112 -25.67 2.57 16.31
C LEU A 112 -25.03 1.22 16.66
N ASP A 113 -25.38 0.16 15.94
CA ASP A 113 -24.79 -1.18 16.10
C ASP A 113 -23.28 -1.22 15.79
N GLN A 114 -22.77 -0.24 15.04
CA GLN A 114 -21.33 -0.10 14.76
C GLN A 114 -20.57 0.64 15.88
N LEU A 115 -21.30 1.22 16.84
CA LEU A 115 -20.76 1.98 17.96
C LEU A 115 -21.22 1.42 19.31
N PRO A 116 -21.02 0.11 19.59
CA PRO A 116 -21.48 -0.51 20.83
C PRO A 116 -20.85 0.15 22.04
N CYS A 117 -21.49 0.07 23.20
CA CYS A 117 -20.95 0.63 24.44
C CYS A 117 -19.88 -0.23 25.10
N GLU A 118 -19.85 -1.53 24.83
CA GLU A 118 -18.98 -2.46 25.56
C GLU A 118 -17.51 -2.27 25.20
N ASP A 119 -16.61 -2.08 26.16
CA ASP A 119 -15.17 -2.02 25.85
C ASP A 119 -14.73 -3.19 24.95
N PRO A 120 -13.87 -2.94 23.95
CA PRO A 120 -13.43 -4.01 23.07
C PRO A 120 -12.79 -5.07 23.95
N VAL A 121 -13.29 -6.31 23.85
CA VAL A 121 -12.77 -7.43 24.64
C VAL A 121 -11.25 -7.44 24.50
N ARG A 122 -10.54 -7.45 25.63
CA ARG A 122 -9.07 -7.53 25.64
C ARG A 122 -8.65 -8.82 24.90
N GLY A 123 -8.15 -8.67 23.67
CA GLY A 123 -7.86 -9.79 22.75
C GLY A 123 -8.74 -9.88 21.50
N GLY A 124 -9.73 -9.00 21.33
CA GLY A 124 -10.46 -8.79 20.07
C GLY A 124 -9.55 -8.18 19.00
N ARG A 125 -9.66 -8.67 17.76
CA ARG A 125 -8.74 -8.37 16.65
C ARG A 125 -8.80 -6.94 16.08
N GLY A 126 -9.44 -5.97 16.76
CA GLY A 126 -9.64 -4.62 16.20
C GLY A 126 -9.61 -3.53 17.27
N ILE A 127 -9.02 -2.39 16.91
CA ILE A 127 -8.99 -1.18 17.73
C ILE A 127 -10.19 -0.31 17.33
N PRO A 128 -11.06 0.11 18.27
CA PRO A 128 -12.30 0.84 17.98
C PRO A 128 -12.02 2.31 17.62
N LEU A 129 -11.64 2.56 16.36
CA LEU A 129 -11.37 3.90 15.84
C LEU A 129 -12.17 4.20 14.57
N LEU A 130 -12.31 5.48 14.25
CA LEU A 130 -12.86 5.94 12.97
C LEU A 130 -11.73 6.59 12.17
N ARG A 131 -11.36 5.97 11.04
CA ARG A 131 -10.30 6.48 10.16
C ARG A 131 -10.93 7.36 9.08
N VAL A 132 -10.60 8.65 9.08
CA VAL A 132 -10.99 9.59 8.02
C VAL A 132 -9.99 9.52 6.87
N GLY A 133 -10.49 9.46 5.64
CA GLY A 133 -9.73 9.37 4.39
C GLY A 133 -9.25 7.97 4.01
N ASN A 134 -9.88 6.92 4.53
CA ASN A 134 -9.38 5.55 4.41
C ASN A 134 -9.70 4.84 3.08
N ASP A 135 -10.44 5.48 2.18
CA ASP A 135 -10.95 4.83 0.96
C ASP A 135 -10.21 5.36 -0.28
N PRO A 136 -9.01 4.85 -0.62
CA PRO A 136 -8.26 5.32 -1.78
C PRO A 136 -8.98 5.05 -3.12
N GLY A 137 -9.91 4.10 -3.14
CA GLY A 137 -10.72 3.75 -4.31
C GLY A 137 -11.70 4.86 -4.74
N CYS A 138 -12.03 5.81 -3.87
CA CYS A 138 -12.94 6.91 -4.21
C CYS A 138 -12.44 7.77 -5.39
N LEU A 139 -11.11 7.84 -5.59
CA LEU A 139 -10.49 8.63 -6.65
C LEU A 139 -10.42 7.89 -8.00
N ALA A 140 -10.74 6.59 -8.03
CA ALA A 140 -10.51 5.73 -9.20
C ALA A 140 -11.75 5.57 -10.10
N ASP A 141 -12.96 5.77 -9.57
CA ASP A 141 -14.21 5.49 -10.29
C ASP A 141 -14.96 6.75 -10.71
N LEU A 142 -15.40 6.81 -11.98
CA LEU A 142 -16.28 7.85 -12.54
C LEU A 142 -17.71 7.84 -11.94
N ARG A 143 -18.01 6.86 -11.09
CA ARG A 143 -19.24 6.73 -10.30
C ARG A 143 -18.86 6.60 -8.84
N GLU A 144 -18.34 7.70 -8.28
CA GLU A 144 -17.97 7.77 -6.87
C GLU A 144 -19.16 7.33 -5.99
N PRO A 145 -18.97 6.37 -5.07
CA PRO A 145 -20.01 6.01 -4.12
C PRO A 145 -20.47 7.26 -3.36
N PRO A 146 -21.77 7.45 -3.13
CA PRO A 146 -22.24 8.60 -2.36
C PRO A 146 -21.59 8.59 -0.97
N PHE A 147 -21.02 9.74 -0.58
CA PHE A 147 -20.41 9.98 0.75
C PHE A 147 -19.13 9.19 1.06
N CYS A 148 -18.34 8.91 0.02
CA CYS A 148 -17.05 8.22 0.09
C CYS A 148 -16.06 8.82 1.10
N ASN A 149 -15.29 7.99 1.79
CA ASN A 149 -14.29 8.41 2.79
C ASN A 149 -12.92 8.64 2.13
N THR A 150 -12.90 9.55 1.15
CA THR A 150 -11.77 9.84 0.27
C THR A 150 -10.56 10.40 1.03
N PRO A 151 -9.31 10.02 0.67
CA PRO A 151 -8.10 10.59 1.24
C PRO A 151 -8.10 12.12 1.19
N LEU A 152 -7.72 12.74 2.30
CA LEU A 152 -7.75 14.20 2.44
C LEU A 152 -6.69 14.84 1.54
N PRO A 153 -7.04 15.92 0.82
CA PRO A 153 -6.22 16.45 -0.26
C PRO A 153 -5.09 17.38 0.19
N SER A 154 -5.15 17.89 1.42
CA SER A 154 -4.19 18.88 1.92
C SER A 154 -3.91 18.70 3.41
N PRO A 155 -2.90 19.40 3.97
CA PRO A 155 -2.59 19.28 5.40
C PRO A 155 -3.66 19.82 6.37
N GLY A 156 -4.70 20.48 5.87
CA GLY A 156 -5.70 21.16 6.69
C GLY A 156 -5.24 22.56 7.13
N PRO A 157 -5.60 23.03 8.34
CA PRO A 157 -6.17 22.25 9.45
C PRO A 157 -7.67 21.95 9.28
N TYR A 158 -8.07 20.73 9.64
CA TYR A 158 -9.44 20.25 9.61
C TYR A 158 -10.12 20.34 10.98
N ARG A 159 -11.45 20.42 11.00
CA ARG A 159 -12.29 20.19 12.17
C ARG A 159 -13.38 19.21 11.81
N VAL A 160 -13.80 18.44 12.80
CA VAL A 160 -14.87 17.45 12.63
C VAL A 160 -15.94 17.59 13.70
N LYS A 161 -17.16 17.17 13.36
CA LYS A 161 -18.26 16.95 14.32
C LYS A 161 -19.12 15.78 13.85
N PHE A 162 -19.77 15.11 14.78
CA PHE A 162 -20.84 14.16 14.49
C PHE A 162 -22.18 14.87 14.40
N LEU A 163 -22.98 14.49 13.40
CA LEU A 163 -24.35 14.91 13.18
C LEU A 163 -25.25 13.67 13.16
N LEU A 164 -26.23 13.64 14.05
CA LEU A 164 -27.25 12.59 14.10
C LEU A 164 -28.42 13.01 13.22
N MET A 165 -28.77 12.17 12.24
CA MET A 165 -29.85 12.44 11.29
C MET A 165 -30.88 11.32 11.35
N ASP A 166 -32.13 11.64 11.07
CA ASP A 166 -33.19 10.64 10.92
C ASP A 166 -33.21 9.99 9.54
N ALA A 167 -34.13 9.04 9.33
CA ALA A 167 -34.30 8.35 8.06
C ALA A 167 -34.69 9.28 6.89
N SER A 168 -35.22 10.47 7.17
CA SER A 168 -35.53 11.50 6.14
C SER A 168 -34.31 12.37 5.78
N GLY A 169 -33.24 12.27 6.57
CA GLY A 169 -32.08 13.14 6.48
C GLY A 169 -32.28 14.49 7.17
N SER A 170 -33.20 14.58 8.13
CA SER A 170 -33.34 15.76 8.97
C SER A 170 -32.41 15.64 10.19
N PRO A 171 -31.71 16.72 10.59
CA PRO A 171 -30.78 16.69 11.70
C PRO A 171 -31.54 16.70 13.04
N GLN A 172 -31.21 15.79 13.95
CA GLN A 172 -31.84 15.66 15.27
C GLN A 172 -30.93 16.16 16.40
N ALA A 173 -29.65 15.81 16.34
CA ALA A 173 -28.67 16.23 17.33
C ALA A 173 -27.28 16.43 16.68
N GLU A 174 -26.44 17.24 17.30
CA GLU A 174 -25.05 17.43 16.89
C GLU A 174 -24.08 17.45 18.07
N THR A 175 -22.82 17.18 17.79
CA THR A 175 -21.73 17.31 18.78
C THR A 175 -20.99 18.62 18.59
N ARG A 176 -20.11 18.96 19.52
CA ARG A 176 -19.21 20.10 19.38
C ARG A 176 -18.19 19.81 18.26
N TRP A 177 -17.68 20.87 17.65
CA TRP A 177 -16.52 20.76 16.77
C TRP A 177 -15.27 20.32 17.54
N SER A 178 -14.45 19.50 16.90
CA SER A 178 -13.12 19.13 17.38
C SER A 178 -12.17 20.32 17.44
N ASP A 179 -11.05 20.13 18.14
CA ASP A 179 -9.88 20.97 17.96
C ASP A 179 -9.35 20.86 16.51
N PRO A 180 -8.60 21.86 16.02
CA PRO A 180 -7.99 21.81 14.69
C PRO A 180 -7.00 20.63 14.56
N ILE A 181 -7.21 19.79 13.54
CA ILE A 181 -6.39 18.63 13.22
C ILE A 181 -5.53 18.96 11.99
N THR A 182 -4.22 18.95 12.14
CA THR A 182 -3.27 19.18 11.04
C THR A 182 -2.62 17.88 10.63
N LEU A 183 -2.65 17.57 9.33
CA LEU A 183 -2.05 16.36 8.78
C LEU A 183 -0.54 16.54 8.61
N HIS A 184 0.19 15.44 8.56
CA HIS A 184 1.64 15.48 8.34
C HIS A 184 1.96 15.78 6.89
N GLN A 185 2.81 16.77 6.62
CA GLN A 185 3.22 17.01 5.24
C GLN A 185 4.32 16.03 4.84
N GLY A 186 4.03 15.17 3.87
CA GLY A 186 5.05 14.36 3.21
C GLY A 186 6.04 15.25 2.45
N LYS A 187 7.31 14.83 2.38
CA LYS A 187 8.26 15.48 1.46
C LYS A 187 7.78 15.31 0.03
N ALA A 188 7.84 16.38 -0.76
CA ALA A 188 7.54 16.30 -2.18
C ALA A 188 8.46 15.27 -2.85
N PRO A 189 7.96 14.36 -3.70
CA PRO A 189 8.81 13.34 -4.33
C PRO A 189 10.03 13.92 -5.04
N GLY A 190 9.87 15.07 -5.71
CA GLY A 190 10.98 15.77 -6.38
C GLY A 190 11.98 16.46 -5.45
N SER A 191 11.67 16.59 -4.16
CA SER A 191 12.60 17.06 -3.12
C SER A 191 13.37 15.92 -2.45
N ILE A 192 13.02 14.67 -2.76
CA ILE A 192 13.75 13.50 -2.28
C ILE A 192 15.00 13.40 -3.14
N ASP A 193 16.14 13.66 -2.52
CA ASP A 193 17.43 13.38 -3.13
C ASP A 193 17.58 11.86 -3.29
N THR A 194 17.37 11.39 -4.52
CA THR A 194 17.55 9.98 -4.91
C THR A 194 19.00 9.69 -5.32
N TRP A 195 19.91 10.65 -5.15
CA TRP A 195 21.30 10.51 -5.60
C TRP A 195 21.98 9.27 -4.97
N PRO A 196 22.50 8.34 -5.80
CA PRO A 196 23.12 7.10 -5.31
C PRO A 196 24.36 7.32 -4.44
N GLY A 197 24.96 8.50 -4.45
CA GLY A 197 26.15 8.82 -3.64
C GLY A 197 25.88 8.94 -2.13
N ARG A 198 24.62 8.92 -1.71
CA ARG A 198 24.18 9.04 -0.31
C ARG A 198 23.69 7.72 0.29
N ARG A 199 24.07 6.56 -0.27
CA ARG A 199 23.85 5.28 0.39
C ARG A 199 24.49 5.34 1.78
N SER A 200 23.77 4.97 2.83
CA SER A 200 24.35 4.82 4.16
C SER A 200 25.59 3.93 4.05
N GLY A 201 26.64 4.24 4.82
CA GLY A 201 27.86 3.42 4.83
C GLY A 201 27.55 1.92 4.94
N ASP A 202 26.52 1.58 5.71
CA ASP A 202 25.98 0.22 5.88
C ASP A 202 25.70 -0.51 4.58
N MET A 203 25.11 0.14 3.58
CA MET A 203 24.80 -0.57 2.35
C MET A 203 26.06 -0.86 1.52
N ILE A 204 27.05 0.04 1.55
CA ILE A 204 28.36 -0.19 0.94
C ILE A 204 29.05 -1.36 1.65
N VAL A 205 29.01 -1.38 2.99
CA VAL A 205 29.54 -2.47 3.81
C VAL A 205 28.86 -3.80 3.46
N ILE A 206 27.53 -3.86 3.46
CA ILE A 206 26.77 -5.07 3.12
C ILE A 206 27.12 -5.56 1.69
N ALA A 207 27.13 -4.67 0.71
CA ALA A 207 27.46 -5.03 -0.67
C ALA A 207 28.90 -5.57 -0.80
N SER A 208 29.86 -4.96 -0.10
CA SER A 208 31.25 -5.43 -0.09
C SER A 208 31.39 -6.82 0.55
N ILE A 209 30.69 -7.07 1.67
CA ILE A 209 30.69 -8.37 2.35
C ILE A 209 30.07 -9.43 1.43
N LEU A 210 28.88 -9.18 0.89
CA LEU A 210 28.21 -10.12 0.00
C LEU A 210 29.01 -10.42 -1.27
N SER A 211 29.64 -9.39 -1.85
CA SER A 211 30.51 -9.54 -3.02
C SER A 211 31.76 -10.38 -2.69
N SER A 212 32.41 -10.13 -1.55
CA SER A 212 33.58 -10.89 -1.12
C SER A 212 33.25 -12.36 -0.83
N LEU A 213 32.14 -12.62 -0.12
CA LEU A 213 31.67 -13.98 0.17
C LEU A 213 31.28 -14.74 -1.10
N ALA A 214 30.59 -14.09 -2.03
CA ALA A 214 30.26 -14.69 -3.33
C ALA A 214 31.53 -15.03 -4.14
N GLY A 215 32.52 -14.13 -4.13
CA GLY A 215 33.82 -14.37 -4.76
C GLY A 215 34.57 -15.55 -4.14
N LEU A 216 34.61 -15.64 -2.81
CA LEU A 216 35.23 -16.76 -2.08
C LEU A 216 34.51 -18.09 -2.38
N LEU A 217 33.18 -18.08 -2.40
CA LEU A 217 32.38 -19.25 -2.78
C LEU A 217 32.67 -19.71 -4.20
N LEU A 218 32.76 -18.78 -5.15
CA LEU A 218 33.11 -19.09 -6.54
C LEU A 218 34.53 -19.67 -6.64
N LEU A 219 35.49 -19.09 -5.92
CA LEU A 219 36.87 -19.56 -5.93
C LEU A 219 36.99 -20.97 -5.34
N ALA A 220 36.30 -21.22 -4.22
CA ALA A 220 36.24 -22.55 -3.60
C ALA A 220 35.59 -23.57 -4.54
N PHE A 221 34.53 -23.19 -5.25
CA PHE A 221 33.88 -24.05 -6.24
C PHE A 221 34.83 -24.40 -7.41
N LEU A 222 35.57 -23.41 -7.93
CA LEU A 222 36.55 -23.64 -9.00
C LEU A 222 37.75 -24.49 -8.53
N ALA A 223 38.22 -24.27 -7.30
CA ALA A 223 39.27 -25.11 -6.71
C ALA A 223 38.79 -26.56 -6.53
N ALA A 224 37.57 -26.75 -6.01
CA ALA A 224 37.00 -28.08 -5.86
C ALA A 224 36.80 -28.78 -7.21
N SER A 225 36.33 -28.05 -8.24
CA SER A 225 36.10 -28.63 -9.57
C SER A 225 37.43 -28.99 -10.26
N THR A 226 38.46 -28.15 -10.15
CA THR A 226 39.80 -28.43 -10.70
C THR A 226 40.48 -29.60 -9.99
N VAL A 227 40.39 -29.70 -8.65
CA VAL A 227 40.90 -30.88 -7.92
C VAL A 227 40.20 -32.15 -8.41
N ARG A 228 38.86 -32.14 -8.54
CA ARG A 228 38.09 -33.31 -8.99
C ARG A 228 38.35 -33.69 -10.44
N PHE A 229 38.54 -32.71 -11.33
CA PHE A 229 38.94 -32.97 -12.71
C PHE A 229 40.39 -33.44 -12.82
N SER A 230 41.29 -32.88 -12.00
CA SER A 230 42.69 -33.33 -11.97
C SER A 230 42.82 -34.75 -11.44
N SER A 231 42.04 -35.17 -10.45
CA SER A 231 41.99 -36.58 -10.00
C SER A 231 41.36 -37.53 -11.02
N LEU A 232 40.58 -37.01 -11.97
CA LEU A 232 40.04 -37.78 -13.09
C LEU A 232 41.06 -37.94 -14.22
N TRP A 233 42.03 -37.03 -14.35
CA TRP A 233 42.99 -36.97 -15.45
C TRP A 233 44.42 -37.35 -15.06
N TRP A 234 44.74 -37.40 -13.76
CA TRP A 234 46.01 -37.90 -13.23
C TRP A 234 45.75 -39.22 -12.46
N PRO A 235 46.38 -40.34 -12.87
CA PRO A 235 46.42 -41.54 -12.04
C PRO A 235 47.10 -41.21 -10.71
N GLU A 236 46.54 -41.70 -9.60
CA GLU A 236 47.16 -41.57 -8.28
C GLU A 236 48.52 -42.29 -8.28
N ASP A 237 49.61 -41.54 -8.44
CA ASP A 237 50.95 -42.04 -8.15
C ASP A 237 51.06 -42.18 -6.63
N VAL A 238 50.75 -43.38 -6.14
CA VAL A 238 50.95 -43.79 -4.75
C VAL A 238 52.41 -43.50 -4.37
N PRO A 239 52.69 -42.79 -3.25
CA PRO A 239 54.06 -42.58 -2.83
C PRO A 239 54.65 -43.93 -2.42
N GLU A 240 55.49 -44.48 -3.31
CA GLU A 240 56.14 -45.76 -3.15
C GLU A 240 57.10 -45.70 -1.95
N GLN A 241 56.62 -46.19 -0.80
CA GLN A 241 57.48 -46.54 0.31
C GLN A 241 58.48 -47.60 -0.17
N LEU A 242 59.73 -47.17 -0.36
CA LEU A 242 60.98 -47.93 -0.25
C LEU A 242 60.77 -49.45 -0.06
N ARG A 243 60.54 -50.17 -1.16
CA ARG A 243 60.65 -51.63 -1.20
C ARG A 243 61.56 -52.01 -2.36
N ILE A 244 62.84 -52.12 -2.05
CA ILE A 244 63.81 -52.91 -2.83
C ILE A 244 63.15 -54.28 -3.10
N GLY A 245 62.91 -54.61 -4.37
CA GLY A 245 62.15 -55.81 -4.72
C GLY A 245 62.10 -56.12 -6.21
N SER A 246 63.23 -56.55 -6.78
CA SER A 246 63.37 -57.46 -7.93
C SER A 246 62.42 -57.29 -9.14
N PHE A 247 62.87 -56.50 -10.11
CA PHE A 247 62.28 -56.41 -11.45
C PHE A 247 62.43 -57.73 -12.23
N LYS A 248 61.32 -58.45 -12.46
CA LYS A 248 61.29 -59.64 -13.35
C LYS A 248 60.70 -59.26 -14.70
N GLY A 249 61.55 -58.87 -15.64
CA GLY A 249 61.15 -58.52 -17.01
C GLY A 249 60.59 -59.71 -17.79
N LYS A 250 59.40 -59.56 -18.40
CA LYS A 250 58.87 -60.51 -19.39
C LYS A 250 59.47 -60.16 -20.76
N ARG A 251 60.29 -61.05 -21.32
CA ARG A 251 60.76 -60.98 -22.72
C ARG A 251 59.63 -61.38 -23.66
N TYR A 252 59.37 -60.55 -24.66
CA TYR A 252 58.61 -60.92 -25.84
C TYR A 252 59.58 -61.43 -26.91
N MET A 253 59.26 -62.58 -27.52
CA MET A 253 60.04 -63.22 -28.58
C MET A 253 59.42 -62.84 -29.93
N THR A 254 60.13 -62.06 -30.75
CA THR A 254 59.75 -61.77 -32.14
C THR A 254 60.37 -62.80 -33.07
N HIS A 255 59.55 -63.51 -33.85
CA HIS A 255 60.03 -64.43 -34.87
C HIS A 255 60.59 -63.64 -36.07
N HIS A 256 61.89 -63.80 -36.32
CA HIS A 256 62.59 -63.19 -37.45
C HIS A 256 62.33 -63.97 -38.75
N ILE A 257 61.93 -63.26 -39.81
CA ILE A 257 61.95 -63.73 -41.20
C ILE A 257 63.38 -63.45 -41.73
N PRO A 258 64.16 -64.46 -42.16
CA PRO A 258 65.50 -64.23 -42.66
C PRO A 258 65.47 -63.62 -44.08
N PRO A 259 66.29 -62.59 -44.38
CA PRO A 259 66.36 -62.01 -45.71
C PRO A 259 67.19 -62.89 -46.66
N THR A 260 66.67 -63.07 -47.87
CA THR A 260 67.32 -63.73 -49.00
C THR A 260 68.57 -62.96 -49.44
N GLU A 261 69.67 -63.68 -49.57
CA GLU A 261 70.99 -63.22 -50.00
C GLU A 261 71.03 -63.03 -51.53
N ALA A 262 71.32 -61.81 -51.99
CA ALA A 262 72.16 -61.52 -53.16
C ALA A 262 72.09 -60.03 -53.51
N ALA A 263 73.24 -59.34 -53.44
CA ALA A 263 73.82 -58.65 -54.58
C ALA A 263 75.05 -57.83 -54.13
N THR A 264 76.22 -58.42 -54.32
CA THR A 264 77.45 -57.67 -54.61
C THR A 264 77.23 -56.80 -55.85
N LEU A 265 77.53 -55.51 -55.73
CA LEU A 265 77.55 -54.55 -56.85
C LEU A 265 78.49 -55.01 -57.97
N PRO A 266 78.18 -54.63 -59.23
CA PRO A 266 79.10 -53.70 -59.88
C PRO A 266 78.42 -52.62 -60.74
N VAL A 267 79.09 -51.46 -60.79
CA VAL A 267 79.35 -50.59 -61.95
C VAL A 267 78.22 -50.31 -62.96
N GLY A 268 77.85 -49.03 -63.04
CA GLY A 268 77.68 -48.33 -64.31
C GLY A 268 76.28 -47.80 -64.67
N TYR A 269 76.27 -46.57 -65.19
CA TYR A 269 75.22 -45.91 -65.98
C TYR A 269 74.00 -45.29 -65.25
N GLU A 270 74.06 -43.96 -65.07
CA GLU A 270 72.93 -43.02 -65.33
C GLU A 270 72.57 -43.10 -66.83
N PRO A 271 71.33 -42.83 -67.32
CA PRO A 271 70.51 -41.67 -66.93
C PRO A 271 68.98 -41.86 -66.99
N GLY A 272 68.20 -40.85 -66.55
CA GLY A 272 67.00 -40.47 -67.30
C GLY A 272 65.74 -40.09 -66.51
N LEU A 273 65.51 -38.76 -66.45
CA LEU A 273 64.26 -38.04 -66.73
C LEU A 273 63.02 -38.26 -65.83
N ASP A 274 62.75 -37.24 -64.99
CA ASP A 274 61.51 -36.46 -64.80
C ASP A 274 60.13 -37.16 -64.56
N PRO A 275 59.10 -36.45 -64.02
CA PRO A 275 59.06 -35.45 -62.96
C PRO A 275 57.94 -35.73 -61.89
N LEU A 276 57.98 -35.00 -60.77
CA LEU A 276 56.83 -34.70 -59.87
C LEU A 276 55.65 -34.11 -60.67
N PRO A 277 54.34 -34.16 -60.26
CA PRO A 277 53.85 -33.55 -59.00
C PRO A 277 52.54 -34.17 -58.40
N SER A 278 52.31 -34.11 -57.08
CA SER A 278 51.54 -33.13 -56.28
C SER A 278 50.00 -33.27 -56.20
N LEU A 279 49.52 -32.98 -54.98
CA LEU A 279 48.22 -32.38 -54.60
C LEU A 279 46.99 -33.30 -54.76
N SER A 280 46.49 -33.86 -53.64
CA SER A 280 45.32 -33.35 -52.87
C SER A 280 43.98 -33.83 -53.46
N PRO A 281 42.85 -33.84 -52.71
CA PRO A 281 42.57 -33.28 -51.39
C PRO A 281 42.48 -34.30 -50.25
#